data_AF-A0A0R3Q987-F1
#
_entry.id   AF-A0A0R3Q987-F1
#
_cell.length_a   1.000
_cell.length_b   1.000
_cell.length_c   1.000
_cell.angle_alpha   90.00
_cell.angle_beta   90.00
_cell.angle_gamma   90.00
#
_symmetry.space_group_name_H-M   'P 1'
#
loop_
_entity.id
_entity.type
_entity.pdbx_description
1 polymer ?
#
loop_
_entity_poly.entity_id
_entity_poly.type
_entity_poly.pdbx_seq_one_letter_code
_entity_poly.pdbx_strand_id
1 'polypeptide(L)'
;MNIGIRALMVIANSLQQKEGPPDMPRSMTLSSSQRLRKTYISRPLTAEIARSIGIELYYAPCRRAFDSILRSLDSQVGKPLMMTAAHTRGKEPEELLTGDVRPKLDLYRTCIAAIPRLLPESMSHSELVELLVRMNVHIDEELRVHAAQTLQALMSECAEWREDIVHSFLNYMTTQFSDTYPLLLDSLLRLLHQLLFTWKTAAYMEKKREMSGSSERDSGFINPLRYNYLNYFWRNLDYLNLKIARTVCHFRMQISPMLTNSIAIALHAVEGFALAMMCQYRTQSRKISINILKEVRHLLTLVASQQHDTPVIEVLDSATSYVINKYIEHVPLYERVNFSF
;
A
#
# COMPACT_ATOMS: atom_id res chain seq x y z
N MET A 1 -23.49 4.42 15.50
CA MET A 1 -22.11 4.85 15.15
C MET A 1 -21.85 4.83 13.63
N ASN A 2 -22.10 3.73 12.92
CA ASN A 2 -21.97 3.65 11.45
C ASN A 2 -22.68 4.78 10.69
N ILE A 3 -23.92 5.07 11.08
CA ILE A 3 -24.72 6.15 10.50
C ILE A 3 -24.02 7.50 10.67
N GLY A 4 -23.38 7.75 11.83
CA GLY A 4 -22.68 9.01 12.10
C GLY A 4 -21.45 9.23 11.21
N ILE A 5 -20.60 8.21 11.04
CA ILE A 5 -19.42 8.29 10.17
C ILE A 5 -19.84 8.51 8.71
N ARG A 6 -20.84 7.75 8.23
CA ARG A 6 -21.34 7.89 6.86
C ARG A 6 -22.01 9.25 6.64
N ALA A 7 -22.80 9.73 7.59
CA ALA A 7 -23.42 11.05 7.54
C ALA A 7 -22.36 12.16 7.47
N LEU A 8 -21.31 12.09 8.30
CA LEU A 8 -20.20 13.03 8.25
C LEU A 8 -19.52 13.05 6.87
N MET A 9 -19.24 11.88 6.29
CA MET A 9 -18.64 11.79 4.94
C MET A 9 -19.54 12.40 3.87
N VAL A 10 -20.84 12.12 3.91
CA VAL A 10 -21.83 12.67 2.96
C VAL A 10 -21.94 14.19 3.10
N ILE A 11 -22.11 14.70 4.33
CA ILE A 11 -22.22 16.14 4.60
C ILE A 11 -20.96 16.86 4.14
N ALA A 12 -19.78 16.37 4.53
CA ALA A 12 -18.52 16.98 4.14
C ALA A 12 -18.32 16.97 2.62
N ASN A 13 -18.76 15.91 1.92
CA ASN A 13 -18.68 15.83 0.46
C ASN A 13 -19.66 16.80 -0.22
N SER A 14 -20.91 16.86 0.22
CA SER A 14 -21.92 17.77 -0.33
C SER A 14 -21.53 19.24 -0.15
N LEU A 15 -21.00 19.60 1.02
CA LEU A 15 -20.55 20.97 1.28
C LEU A 15 -19.32 21.36 0.44
N GLN A 16 -18.38 20.43 0.23
CA GLN A 16 -17.20 20.67 -0.60
C GLN A 16 -17.51 20.78 -2.09
N GLN A 17 -18.42 19.95 -2.61
CA GLN A 17 -18.78 19.94 -4.02
C GLN A 17 -19.67 21.14 -4.40
N LYS A 18 -20.15 21.91 -3.42
CA LYS A 18 -21.14 22.99 -3.60
C LYS A 18 -22.29 22.54 -4.52
N GLU A 19 -22.75 21.28 -4.37
CA GLU A 19 -23.84 20.75 -5.19
C GLU A 19 -25.06 21.67 -5.00
N GLY A 20 -25.41 22.42 -6.05
CA GLY A 20 -26.69 23.11 -6.14
C GLY A 20 -27.84 22.10 -6.10
N PRO A 21 -29.09 22.57 -5.90
CA PRO A 21 -30.24 21.68 -5.89
C PRO A 21 -30.26 20.83 -7.17
N PRO A 22 -30.63 19.53 -7.07
CA PRO A 22 -30.58 18.63 -8.22
C PRO A 22 -31.31 19.23 -9.41
N ASP A 23 -30.67 19.24 -10.59
CA ASP A 23 -31.31 19.66 -11.81
C ASP A 23 -32.58 18.83 -12.02
N MET A 24 -33.69 19.54 -12.23
CA MET A 24 -35.01 18.97 -12.46
C MET A 24 -34.91 17.89 -13.55
N PRO A 25 -35.54 16.70 -13.38
CA PRO A 25 -35.47 15.65 -14.38
C PRO A 25 -36.02 16.20 -15.71
N ARG A 26 -35.13 16.43 -16.67
CA ARG A 26 -35.54 16.81 -18.02
C ARG A 26 -36.21 15.61 -18.65
N SER A 27 -37.39 15.84 -19.21
CA SER A 27 -38.22 14.82 -19.85
C SER A 27 -37.41 14.03 -20.89
N MET A 28 -37.22 12.75 -20.59
CA MET A 28 -37.12 11.60 -21.50
C MET A 28 -36.38 11.82 -22.83
N THR A 29 -35.09 11.47 -22.85
CA THR A 29 -34.49 10.78 -24.01
C THR A 29 -33.62 9.63 -23.54
N LEU A 30 -33.93 8.44 -24.06
CA LEU A 30 -33.32 7.15 -23.76
C LEU A 30 -31.86 7.11 -24.28
N SER A 31 -30.87 6.94 -23.39
CA SER A 31 -29.65 6.16 -23.68
C SER A 31 -28.73 6.08 -22.45
N SER A 32 -28.35 4.85 -22.11
CA SER A 32 -27.31 4.47 -21.14
C SER A 32 -27.42 5.06 -19.72
N SER A 33 -27.75 4.20 -18.76
CA SER A 33 -27.57 4.45 -17.33
C SER A 33 -26.07 4.61 -16.99
N GLN A 34 -25.46 5.75 -17.31
CA GLN A 34 -24.37 6.27 -16.50
C GLN A 34 -25.01 6.72 -15.18
N ARG A 35 -25.20 5.76 -14.26
CA ARG A 35 -25.31 6.11 -12.84
C ARG A 35 -24.06 6.92 -12.54
N LEU A 36 -24.21 8.23 -12.42
CA LEU A 36 -23.23 9.10 -11.77
C LEU A 36 -23.02 8.52 -10.38
N ARG A 37 -22.07 7.58 -10.25
CA ARG A 37 -21.62 7.10 -8.96
C ARG A 37 -21.08 8.36 -8.29
N LYS A 38 -21.82 8.88 -7.31
CA LYS A 38 -21.33 9.90 -6.38
C LYS A 38 -20.06 9.34 -5.77
N THR A 39 -18.94 9.69 -6.39
CA THR A 39 -17.62 9.23 -5.96
C THR A 39 -17.23 10.23 -4.90
N TYR A 40 -17.21 9.77 -3.66
CA TYR A 40 -16.76 10.60 -2.54
C TYR A 40 -15.35 11.11 -2.83
N ILE A 41 -15.09 12.36 -2.46
CA ILE A 41 -13.73 12.90 -2.49
C ILE A 41 -12.87 12.02 -1.56
N SER A 42 -11.86 11.38 -2.14
CA SER A 42 -10.88 10.52 -1.45
C SER A 42 -9.85 11.33 -0.66
N ARG A 43 -9.64 12.60 -1.03
CA ARG A 43 -8.65 13.49 -0.41
C ARG A 43 -8.98 13.77 1.06
N PRO A 44 -7.99 13.70 1.98
CA PRO A 44 -8.19 13.97 3.40
C PRO A 44 -8.88 15.30 3.67
N LEU A 45 -9.82 15.32 4.60
CA LEU A 45 -10.41 16.55 5.12
C LEU A 45 -9.38 17.20 6.03
N THR A 46 -8.79 18.30 5.60
CA THR A 46 -7.88 19.12 6.43
C THR A 46 -8.68 20.10 7.29
N ALA A 47 -8.05 20.63 8.35
CA ALA A 47 -8.67 21.65 9.20
C ALA A 47 -9.04 22.93 8.42
N GLU A 48 -8.21 23.30 7.45
CA GLU A 48 -8.48 24.42 6.54
C GLU A 48 -9.73 24.19 5.69
N ILE A 49 -9.87 22.98 5.14
CA ILE A 49 -11.06 22.68 4.33
C ILE A 49 -12.30 22.57 5.23
N ALA A 50 -12.16 22.04 6.46
CA ALA A 50 -13.23 22.02 7.44
C ALA A 50 -13.71 23.43 7.82
N ARG A 51 -12.78 24.39 7.94
CA ARG A 51 -13.09 25.82 8.08
C ARG A 51 -13.83 26.37 6.87
N SER A 52 -13.32 26.13 5.66
CA SER A 52 -13.90 26.71 4.44
C SER A 52 -15.32 26.22 4.15
N ILE A 53 -15.67 25.01 4.59
CA ILE A 53 -17.01 24.44 4.43
C ILE A 53 -17.93 24.64 5.66
N GLY A 54 -17.44 25.28 6.73
CA GLY A 54 -18.23 25.63 7.89
C GLY A 54 -18.48 24.51 8.91
N ILE A 55 -17.64 23.47 8.97
CA ILE A 55 -17.78 22.35 9.93
C ILE A 55 -16.65 22.29 10.97
N GLU A 56 -15.86 23.34 11.11
CA GLU A 56 -14.67 23.39 12.01
C GLU A 56 -14.99 22.96 13.45
N LEU A 57 -16.09 23.45 14.03
CA LEU A 57 -16.49 23.16 15.41
C LEU A 57 -16.68 21.65 15.67
N TYR A 58 -17.08 20.89 14.65
CA TYR A 58 -17.32 19.46 14.75
C TYR A 58 -16.10 18.63 14.36
N TYR A 59 -15.20 19.18 13.55
CA TYR A 59 -14.09 18.44 12.94
C TYR A 59 -13.14 17.82 13.97
N ALA A 60 -12.64 18.61 14.93
CA ALA A 60 -11.72 18.07 15.95
C ALA A 60 -12.39 17.05 16.90
N PRO A 61 -13.59 17.30 17.48
CA PRO A 61 -14.31 16.28 18.24
C PRO A 61 -14.54 14.97 17.45
N CYS A 62 -14.89 15.06 16.17
CA CYS A 62 -15.06 13.90 15.31
C CYS A 62 -13.76 13.10 15.13
N ARG A 63 -12.61 13.77 14.96
CA ARG A 63 -11.31 13.09 14.84
C ARG A 63 -10.88 12.36 16.11
N ARG A 64 -11.10 12.95 17.29
CA ARG A 64 -10.84 12.28 18.58
C ARG A 64 -11.73 11.07 18.79
N ALA A 65 -13.03 11.20 18.52
CA ALA A 65 -13.96 10.09 18.63
C ALA A 65 -13.57 8.98 17.65
N PHE A 66 -13.23 9.32 16.42
CA PHE A 66 -12.79 8.37 15.39
C PHE A 66 -11.52 7.61 15.79
N ASP A 67 -10.51 8.31 16.33
CA ASP A 67 -9.30 7.70 16.88
C ASP A 67 -9.62 6.66 17.97
N SER A 68 -10.42 7.04 18.97
CA SER A 68 -10.82 6.14 20.06
C SER A 68 -11.59 4.92 19.55
N ILE A 69 -12.47 5.09 18.55
CA ILE A 69 -13.24 4.00 17.95
C ILE A 69 -12.29 3.03 17.23
N LEU A 70 -11.38 3.54 16.39
CA LEU A 70 -10.42 2.71 15.65
C LEU A 70 -9.56 1.87 16.60
N ARG A 71 -9.00 2.49 17.65
CA ARG A 71 -8.18 1.79 18.66
C ARG A 71 -8.97 0.70 19.39
N SER A 72 -10.21 1.02 19.79
CA SER A 72 -11.09 0.07 20.47
C SER A 72 -11.45 -1.12 19.57
N LEU A 73 -11.76 -0.88 18.30
CA LEU A 73 -12.09 -1.94 17.35
C LEU A 73 -10.88 -2.79 17.01
N ASP A 74 -9.72 -2.17 16.81
CA ASP A 74 -8.49 -2.90 16.53
C ASP A 74 -8.10 -3.83 17.70
N SER A 75 -8.29 -3.38 18.94
CA SER A 75 -8.05 -4.21 20.12
C SER A 75 -9.04 -5.37 20.25
N GLN A 76 -10.32 -5.16 19.93
CA GLN A 76 -11.37 -6.16 20.17
C GLN A 76 -11.54 -7.16 19.04
N VAL A 77 -11.45 -6.69 17.78
CA VAL A 77 -11.73 -7.51 16.60
C VAL A 77 -10.61 -7.47 15.57
N GLY A 78 -9.73 -6.46 15.56
CA GLY A 78 -8.63 -6.38 14.59
C GLY A 78 -7.48 -7.35 14.86
N LYS A 79 -6.70 -7.11 15.93
CA LYS A 79 -5.53 -7.91 16.31
C LYS A 79 -5.86 -9.38 16.65
N PRO A 80 -6.98 -9.69 17.35
CA PRO A 80 -7.30 -11.07 17.67
C PRO A 80 -7.61 -11.88 16.41
N LEU A 81 -8.37 -11.33 15.45
CA LEU A 81 -8.90 -12.10 14.32
C LEU A 81 -7.96 -12.11 13.09
N MET A 82 -6.65 -12.10 13.32
CA MET A 82 -5.64 -12.19 12.25
C MET A 82 -5.45 -13.65 11.83
N MET A 83 -5.30 -13.90 10.53
CA MET A 83 -5.07 -15.27 10.01
C MET A 83 -3.73 -15.87 10.49
N THR A 84 -2.79 -15.02 10.91
CA THR A 84 -1.50 -15.40 11.49
C THR A 84 -1.55 -15.59 13.01
N ALA A 85 -2.67 -15.27 13.66
CA ALA A 85 -2.80 -15.43 15.10
C ALA A 85 -2.87 -16.92 15.47
N ALA A 86 -2.12 -17.32 16.51
CA ALA A 86 -2.01 -18.71 16.93
C ALA A 86 -3.37 -19.35 17.26
N HIS A 87 -4.30 -18.57 17.84
CA HIS A 87 -5.62 -19.06 18.26
C HIS A 87 -6.64 -19.15 17.11
N THR A 88 -6.34 -18.55 15.95
CA THR A 88 -7.14 -18.61 14.72
C THR A 88 -6.79 -19.82 13.86
N ARG A 89 -5.63 -20.44 14.11
CA ARG A 89 -5.11 -21.54 13.31
C ARG A 89 -6.00 -22.79 13.42
N GLY A 90 -6.54 -23.25 12.28
CA GLY A 90 -7.33 -24.47 12.20
C GLY A 90 -8.80 -24.33 12.63
N LYS A 91 -9.27 -23.10 12.87
CA LYS A 91 -10.68 -22.80 13.12
C LYS A 91 -11.32 -22.21 11.88
N GLU A 92 -12.56 -22.60 11.62
CA GLU A 92 -13.33 -22.02 10.52
C GLU A 92 -13.71 -20.57 10.83
N PRO A 93 -13.78 -19.67 9.82
CA PRO A 93 -14.17 -18.28 10.01
C PRO A 93 -15.51 -18.12 10.73
N GLU A 94 -16.46 -19.02 10.49
CA GLU A 94 -17.80 -18.97 11.07
C GLU A 94 -17.78 -19.15 12.60
N GLU A 95 -16.84 -19.93 13.14
CA GLU A 95 -16.69 -20.18 14.57
C GLU A 95 -16.13 -18.96 15.32
N LEU A 96 -15.30 -18.17 14.64
CA LEU A 96 -14.65 -16.99 15.21
C LEU A 96 -15.51 -15.73 15.05
N LEU A 97 -16.43 -15.73 14.09
CA LEU A 97 -17.31 -14.61 13.75
C LEU A 97 -18.69 -14.74 14.42
N THR A 98 -18.66 -14.82 15.76
CA THR A 98 -19.85 -14.89 16.63
C THR A 98 -20.75 -13.67 16.48
N GLY A 99 -22.00 -13.79 16.95
CA GLY A 99 -23.04 -12.76 16.77
C GLY A 99 -22.70 -11.38 17.34
N ASP A 100 -21.87 -11.31 18.38
CA ASP A 100 -21.41 -10.07 19.02
C ASP A 100 -20.19 -9.43 18.31
N VAL A 101 -19.45 -10.21 17.52
CA VAL A 101 -18.30 -9.74 16.72
C VAL A 101 -18.76 -9.06 15.44
N ARG A 102 -19.82 -9.58 14.79
CA ARG A 102 -20.29 -9.07 13.48
C ARG A 102 -20.61 -7.56 13.47
N PRO A 103 -21.38 -6.99 14.42
CA PRO A 103 -21.66 -5.56 14.42
C PRO A 103 -20.41 -4.69 14.60
N LYS A 104 -19.41 -5.21 15.34
CA LYS A 104 -18.12 -4.54 15.52
C LYS A 104 -17.30 -4.56 14.23
N LEU A 105 -17.31 -5.66 13.49
CA LEU A 105 -16.65 -5.76 12.18
C LEU A 105 -17.30 -4.87 11.13
N ASP A 106 -18.64 -4.82 11.04
CA ASP A 106 -19.33 -3.93 10.09
C ASP A 106 -18.98 -2.47 10.34
N LEU A 107 -18.86 -2.11 11.61
CA LEU A 107 -18.37 -0.82 12.04
C LEU A 107 -16.89 -0.61 11.71
N TYR A 108 -16.05 -1.63 11.92
CA TYR A 108 -14.63 -1.53 11.62
C TYR A 108 -14.38 -1.33 10.12
N ARG A 109 -15.07 -2.08 9.25
CA ARG A 109 -15.03 -1.88 7.79
C ARG A 109 -15.41 -0.45 7.41
N THR A 110 -16.47 0.09 8.00
CA THR A 110 -16.90 1.48 7.79
C THR A 110 -15.84 2.48 8.26
N CYS A 111 -15.18 2.21 9.40
CA CYS A 111 -14.10 3.07 9.89
C CYS A 111 -12.87 3.00 8.97
N ILE A 112 -12.43 1.81 8.55
CA ILE A 112 -11.30 1.65 7.63
C ILE A 112 -11.56 2.41 6.33
N ALA A 113 -12.74 2.25 5.72
CA ALA A 113 -13.12 2.94 4.50
C ALA A 113 -13.17 4.48 4.64
N ALA A 114 -13.38 4.98 5.85
CA ALA A 114 -13.44 6.42 6.12
C ALA A 114 -12.05 7.07 6.31
N ILE A 115 -11.00 6.28 6.56
CA ILE A 115 -9.64 6.77 6.84
C ILE A 115 -9.11 7.75 5.78
N PRO A 116 -9.21 7.50 4.46
CA PRO A 116 -8.66 8.44 3.47
C PRO A 116 -9.23 9.84 3.61
N ARG A 117 -10.46 9.94 4.13
CA ARG A 117 -11.20 11.19 4.28
C ARG A 117 -11.10 11.79 5.67
N LEU A 118 -11.15 10.98 6.72
CA LEU A 118 -11.11 11.40 8.12
C LEU A 118 -9.91 10.75 8.82
N LEU A 119 -8.83 11.51 8.95
CA LEU A 119 -7.64 11.03 9.65
C LEU A 119 -7.83 11.10 11.18
N PRO A 120 -7.40 10.07 11.94
CA PRO A 120 -7.39 10.11 13.41
C PRO A 120 -6.54 11.29 13.95
N GLU A 121 -6.85 11.77 15.16
CA GLU A 121 -6.16 12.92 15.77
C GLU A 121 -4.82 12.54 16.42
N SER A 122 -4.76 11.41 17.12
CA SER A 122 -3.62 11.06 17.98
C SER A 122 -2.76 9.94 17.41
N MET A 123 -3.32 9.05 16.59
CA MET A 123 -2.58 8.00 15.89
C MET A 123 -1.51 8.60 14.97
N SER A 124 -0.26 8.16 15.17
CA SER A 124 0.83 8.56 14.29
C SER A 124 0.63 8.01 12.88
N HIS A 125 1.24 8.67 11.90
CA HIS A 125 1.19 8.22 10.51
C HIS A 125 1.67 6.77 10.35
N SER A 126 2.81 6.44 10.97
CA SER A 126 3.37 5.08 10.98
C SER A 126 2.43 4.06 11.62
N GLU A 127 1.81 4.39 12.76
CA GLU A 127 0.87 3.49 13.45
C GLU A 127 -0.37 3.20 12.59
N LEU A 128 -0.91 4.22 11.92
CA LEU A 128 -2.07 4.08 11.05
C LEU A 128 -1.77 3.21 9.83
N VAL A 129 -0.62 3.42 9.19
CA VAL A 129 -0.17 2.61 8.05
C VAL A 129 0.07 1.16 8.48
N GLU A 130 0.75 0.92 9.61
CA GLU A 130 0.96 -0.43 10.14
C GLU A 130 -0.36 -1.15 10.43
N LEU A 131 -1.34 -0.45 11.01
CA LEU A 131 -2.69 -0.99 11.20
C LEU A 131 -3.32 -1.41 9.87
N LEU A 132 -3.28 -0.54 8.85
CA LEU A 132 -3.84 -0.83 7.53
C LEU A 132 -3.16 -1.99 6.82
N VAL A 133 -1.83 -2.04 6.82
CA VAL A 133 -1.04 -3.14 6.26
C VAL A 133 -1.43 -4.45 6.94
N ARG A 134 -1.51 -4.46 8.28
CA ARG A 134 -1.89 -5.64 9.06
C ARG A 134 -3.33 -6.10 8.79
N MET A 135 -4.28 -5.18 8.58
CA MET A 135 -5.67 -5.54 8.25
C MET A 135 -5.82 -6.33 6.94
N ASN A 136 -4.83 -6.30 6.05
CA ASN A 136 -4.82 -7.14 4.84
C ASN A 136 -4.60 -8.64 5.12
N VAL A 137 -4.39 -9.01 6.38
CA VAL A 137 -4.23 -10.40 6.88
C VAL A 137 -5.36 -10.81 7.83
N HIS A 138 -6.44 -10.03 7.86
CA HIS A 138 -7.60 -10.31 8.70
C HIS A 138 -8.42 -11.48 8.18
N ILE A 139 -9.06 -12.27 9.07
CA ILE A 139 -9.91 -13.40 8.69
C ILE A 139 -11.10 -12.96 7.83
N ASP A 140 -11.68 -11.82 8.17
CA ASP A 140 -12.77 -11.17 7.44
C ASP A 140 -12.33 -10.63 6.08
N GLU A 141 -12.94 -11.14 5.01
CA GLU A 141 -12.58 -10.78 3.63
C GLU A 141 -12.95 -9.34 3.26
N GLU A 142 -14.14 -8.89 3.63
CA GLU A 142 -14.58 -7.54 3.30
C GLU A 142 -13.69 -6.48 3.98
N LEU A 143 -13.23 -6.72 5.22
CA LEU A 143 -12.29 -5.86 5.90
C LEU A 143 -10.94 -5.79 5.15
N ARG A 144 -10.43 -6.91 4.64
CA ARG A 144 -9.23 -6.93 3.79
C ARG A 144 -9.42 -6.06 2.54
N VAL A 145 -10.57 -6.16 1.87
CA VAL A 145 -10.88 -5.35 0.68
C VAL A 145 -10.87 -3.86 1.00
N HIS A 146 -11.54 -3.44 2.09
CA HIS A 146 -11.55 -2.03 2.48
C HIS A 146 -10.15 -1.54 2.90
N ALA A 147 -9.34 -2.36 3.57
CA ALA A 147 -7.97 -2.01 3.94
C ALA A 147 -7.08 -1.83 2.70
N ALA A 148 -7.15 -2.74 1.73
CA ALA A 148 -6.43 -2.63 0.46
C ALA A 148 -6.83 -1.38 -0.35
N GLN A 149 -8.13 -1.08 -0.40
CA GLN A 149 -8.65 0.13 -1.08
C GLN A 149 -8.22 1.41 -0.36
N THR A 150 -8.19 1.39 0.96
CA THR A 150 -7.74 2.52 1.78
C THR A 150 -6.27 2.81 1.56
N LEU A 151 -5.40 1.79 1.55
CA LEU A 151 -3.98 1.96 1.21
C LEU A 151 -3.78 2.50 -0.21
N GLN A 152 -4.55 2.01 -1.19
CA GLN A 152 -4.50 2.54 -2.56
C GLN A 152 -4.95 4.01 -2.64
N ALA A 153 -6.01 4.39 -1.92
CA ALA A 153 -6.46 5.78 -1.87
C ALA A 153 -5.40 6.70 -1.24
N LEU A 154 -4.78 6.27 -0.13
CA LEU A 154 -3.69 7.02 0.49
C LEU A 154 -2.46 7.13 -0.43
N MET A 155 -2.07 6.03 -1.09
CA MET A 155 -0.98 6.03 -2.08
C MET A 155 -1.25 7.00 -3.25
N SER A 156 -2.50 7.12 -3.69
CA SER A 156 -2.90 8.00 -4.78
C SER A 156 -2.95 9.47 -4.37
N GLU A 157 -3.56 9.79 -3.23
CA GLU A 157 -3.88 11.17 -2.82
C GLU A 157 -2.82 11.84 -1.94
N CYS A 158 -2.02 11.06 -1.21
CA CYS A 158 -1.05 11.57 -0.21
C CYS A 158 0.37 11.19 -0.66
N ALA A 159 1.02 12.06 -1.43
CA ALA A 159 2.36 11.78 -1.99
C ALA A 159 3.42 11.59 -0.90
N GLU A 160 3.30 12.32 0.20
CA GLU A 160 4.16 12.23 1.38
C GLU A 160 4.06 10.88 2.11
N TRP A 161 3.00 10.09 1.89
CA TRP A 161 2.76 8.84 2.61
C TRP A 161 3.30 7.61 1.86
N ARG A 162 3.66 7.77 0.59
CA ARG A 162 3.99 6.66 -0.31
C ARG A 162 5.18 5.83 0.18
N GLU A 163 6.25 6.49 0.60
CA GLU A 163 7.45 5.83 1.15
C GLU A 163 7.14 5.08 2.44
N ASP A 164 6.44 5.71 3.37
CA ASP A 164 6.08 5.10 4.66
C ASP A 164 5.17 3.89 4.47
N ILE A 165 4.22 3.95 3.52
CA ILE A 165 3.37 2.82 3.13
C ILE A 165 4.22 1.67 2.61
N VAL A 166 5.15 1.93 1.67
CA VAL A 166 6.03 0.89 1.13
C VAL A 166 6.91 0.29 2.22
N HIS A 167 7.58 1.10 3.03
CA HIS A 167 8.46 0.62 4.10
C HIS A 167 7.71 -0.21 5.13
N SER A 168 6.53 0.25 5.58
CA SER A 168 5.70 -0.49 6.52
C SER A 168 5.21 -1.81 5.92
N PHE A 169 4.85 -1.82 4.64
CA PHE A 169 4.44 -3.03 3.92
C PHE A 169 5.58 -4.05 3.84
N LEU A 170 6.77 -3.63 3.44
CA LEU A 170 7.96 -4.48 3.36
C LEU A 170 8.39 -4.99 4.75
N ASN A 171 8.39 -4.12 5.76
CA ASN A 171 8.71 -4.50 7.14
C ASN A 171 7.71 -5.55 7.68
N TYR A 172 6.42 -5.36 7.43
CA TYR A 172 5.41 -6.33 7.83
C TYR A 172 5.58 -7.68 7.11
N MET A 173 5.80 -7.65 5.79
CA MET A 173 6.03 -8.85 4.98
C MET A 173 7.28 -9.63 5.44
N THR A 174 8.37 -8.92 5.76
CA THR A 174 9.62 -9.54 6.19
C THR A 174 9.56 -10.04 7.63
N THR A 175 8.81 -9.39 8.53
CA THR A 175 8.77 -9.78 9.96
C THR A 175 7.70 -10.81 10.30
N GLN A 176 6.55 -10.80 9.61
CA GLN A 176 5.39 -11.62 9.98
C GLN A 176 5.27 -12.94 9.21
N PHE A 177 5.98 -13.09 8.10
CA PHE A 177 5.83 -14.24 7.21
C PHE A 177 7.05 -15.14 7.20
N SER A 178 6.86 -16.38 7.64
CA SER A 178 7.68 -17.53 7.27
C SER A 178 7.09 -18.24 6.04
N ASP A 179 7.81 -19.22 5.48
CA ASP A 179 7.35 -20.09 4.39
C ASP A 179 6.07 -20.90 4.71
N THR A 180 5.46 -20.70 5.88
CA THR A 180 4.28 -21.38 6.40
C THR A 180 2.95 -20.86 5.82
N TYR A 181 2.88 -19.62 5.32
CA TYR A 181 1.61 -18.99 4.85
C TYR A 181 1.67 -18.53 3.39
N PRO A 182 1.81 -19.46 2.43
CA PRO A 182 2.14 -19.08 1.08
C PRO A 182 1.02 -18.42 0.27
N LEU A 183 -0.25 -18.79 0.51
CA LEU A 183 -1.38 -18.17 -0.19
C LEU A 183 -1.55 -16.71 0.23
N LEU A 184 -1.30 -16.44 1.51
CA LEU A 184 -1.34 -15.10 2.07
C LEU A 184 -0.16 -14.25 1.58
N LEU A 185 1.02 -14.85 1.49
CA LEU A 185 2.20 -14.24 0.88
C LEU A 185 1.93 -13.84 -0.58
N ASP A 186 1.35 -14.73 -1.38
CA ASP A 186 0.95 -14.43 -2.76
C ASP A 186 -0.10 -13.31 -2.84
N SER A 187 -1.04 -13.28 -1.90
CA SER A 187 -2.05 -12.21 -1.82
C SER A 187 -1.41 -10.85 -1.53
N LEU A 188 -0.48 -10.79 -0.58
CA LEU A 188 0.20 -9.56 -0.22
C LEU A 188 1.21 -9.12 -1.29
N LEU A 189 1.86 -10.05 -2.01
CA LEU A 189 2.65 -9.71 -3.20
C LEU A 189 1.81 -9.04 -4.29
N ARG A 190 0.60 -9.56 -4.55
CA ARG A 190 -0.34 -8.92 -5.49
C ARG A 190 -0.74 -7.53 -5.02
N LEU A 191 -0.99 -7.36 -3.72
CA LEU A 191 -1.30 -6.06 -3.15
C LEU A 191 -0.13 -5.08 -3.26
N LEU A 192 1.11 -5.51 -2.97
CA LEU A 192 2.30 -4.68 -3.16
C LEU A 192 2.43 -4.22 -4.62
N HIS A 193 2.30 -5.14 -5.57
CA HIS A 193 2.28 -4.80 -6.99
C HIS A 193 1.18 -3.77 -7.33
N GLN A 194 -0.03 -3.95 -6.80
CA GLN A 194 -1.14 -3.02 -7.01
C GLN A 194 -0.84 -1.63 -6.42
N LEU A 195 -0.25 -1.56 -5.22
CA LEU A 195 0.13 -0.29 -4.59
C LEU A 195 1.18 0.46 -5.42
N LEU A 196 2.18 -0.25 -5.95
CA LEU A 196 3.20 0.33 -6.84
C LEU A 196 2.57 0.83 -8.14
N PHE A 197 1.64 0.07 -8.72
CA PHE A 197 0.90 0.50 -9.90
C PHE A 197 0.06 1.76 -9.64
N THR A 198 -0.60 1.84 -8.49
CA THR A 198 -1.33 3.04 -8.05
C THR A 198 -0.40 4.23 -7.89
N TRP A 199 0.77 4.06 -7.26
CA TRP A 199 1.80 5.10 -7.19
C TRP A 199 2.20 5.56 -8.58
N LYS A 200 2.56 4.64 -9.48
CA LYS A 200 2.98 4.98 -10.85
C LYS A 200 1.92 5.80 -11.58
N THR A 201 0.66 5.38 -11.47
CA THR A 201 -0.46 6.08 -12.10
C THR A 201 -0.62 7.49 -11.54
N ALA A 202 -0.52 7.66 -10.22
CA ALA A 202 -0.61 8.97 -9.58
C ALA A 202 0.56 9.88 -9.99
N ALA A 203 1.80 9.37 -9.95
CA ALA A 203 2.99 10.09 -10.38
C ALA A 203 2.94 10.52 -11.86
N TYR A 204 2.36 9.67 -12.72
CA TYR A 204 2.16 10.02 -14.14
C TYR A 204 1.16 11.17 -14.29
N MET A 205 0.06 11.15 -13.52
CA MET A 205 -0.93 12.22 -13.53
C MET A 205 -0.37 13.54 -12.98
N GLU A 206 0.47 13.48 -11.95
CA GLU A 206 1.21 14.63 -11.41
C GLU A 206 2.12 15.25 -12.49
N LYS A 207 2.95 14.44 -13.14
CA LYS A 207 3.84 14.90 -14.22
C LYS A 207 3.08 15.47 -15.43
N LYS A 208 1.91 14.90 -15.75
CA LYS A 208 1.04 15.43 -16.82
C LYS A 208 0.48 16.80 -16.44
N ARG A 209 0.13 17.03 -15.17
CA ARG A 209 -0.35 18.34 -14.68
C ARG A 209 0.74 19.40 -14.77
N GLU A 210 1.97 19.07 -14.38
CA GLU A 210 3.15 19.95 -14.47
C GLU A 210 3.45 20.38 -15.91
N MET A 211 3.27 19.48 -16.90
CA MET A 211 3.47 19.81 -18.31
C MET A 211 2.37 20.73 -18.87
N SER A 212 1.21 20.80 -18.21
CA SER A 212 0.04 21.57 -18.66
C SER A 212 -0.19 22.88 -17.90
N GLY A 213 0.59 23.19 -16.85
CA GLY A 213 0.41 24.38 -16.00
C GLY A 213 1.70 24.81 -15.28
N SER A 214 1.93 26.12 -15.27
CA SER A 214 3.09 26.86 -14.75
C SER A 214 3.55 26.47 -13.34
N SER A 215 4.88 26.47 -13.16
CA SER A 215 5.63 26.18 -11.94
C SER A 215 5.18 26.96 -10.70
N GLU A 216 4.62 26.27 -9.71
CA GLU A 216 4.73 26.66 -8.30
C GLU A 216 5.55 25.60 -7.59
N ARG A 217 6.81 25.95 -7.26
CA ARG A 217 7.69 25.16 -6.43
C ARG A 217 7.17 25.25 -5.00
N ASP A 218 6.49 24.21 -4.52
CA ASP A 218 6.29 24.06 -3.09
C ASP A 218 7.48 23.28 -2.53
N SER A 219 8.26 23.96 -1.69
CA SER A 219 9.46 23.46 -1.04
C SER A 219 9.10 22.31 -0.09
N GLY A 220 9.50 21.10 -0.47
CA GLY A 220 9.34 19.91 0.35
C GLY A 220 9.97 20.09 1.73
N PHE A 221 9.14 20.04 2.77
CA PHE A 221 9.59 19.85 4.15
C PHE A 221 10.30 18.50 4.26
N ILE A 222 11.62 18.52 4.50
CA ILE A 222 12.39 17.32 4.84
C ILE A 222 12.07 16.96 6.29
N ASN A 223 11.30 15.90 6.51
CA ASN A 223 11.04 15.35 7.84
C ASN A 223 12.31 14.63 8.39
N PRO A 224 12.86 15.02 9.55
CA PRO A 224 14.11 14.47 10.09
C PRO A 224 14.05 13.00 10.56
N LEU A 225 12.89 12.35 10.55
CA LEU A 225 12.70 10.98 11.06
C LEU A 225 13.09 9.87 10.04
N ARG A 226 13.47 10.25 8.80
CA ARG A 226 13.68 9.36 7.64
C ARG A 226 14.88 8.39 7.74
N TYR A 227 15.89 8.70 8.56
CA TYR A 227 17.12 7.88 8.67
C TYR A 227 17.03 6.71 9.65
N ASN A 228 16.07 6.73 10.60
CA ASN A 228 16.00 5.73 11.66
C ASN A 228 15.29 4.44 11.23
N TYR A 229 14.31 4.52 10.32
CA TYR A 229 13.57 3.35 9.81
C TYR A 229 14.41 2.49 8.86
N LEU A 230 15.27 3.10 8.06
CA LEU A 230 16.14 2.42 7.10
C LEU A 230 17.21 1.57 7.78
N ASN A 231 17.87 2.12 8.82
CA ASN A 231 18.82 1.36 9.63
C ASN A 231 18.16 0.21 10.40
N TYR A 232 16.90 0.37 10.80
CA TYR A 232 16.11 -0.70 11.42
C TYR A 232 15.71 -1.80 10.43
N PHE A 233 15.31 -1.45 9.19
CA PHE A 233 14.97 -2.41 8.15
C PHE A 233 16.17 -3.29 7.77
N TRP A 234 17.35 -2.70 7.51
CA TRP A 234 18.56 -3.46 7.19
C TRP A 234 19.02 -4.33 8.37
N ARG A 235 18.97 -3.83 9.61
CA ARG A 235 19.27 -4.64 10.81
C ARG A 235 18.29 -5.79 11.03
N ASN A 236 17.01 -5.61 10.71
CA ASN A 236 16.00 -6.66 10.85
C ASN A 236 16.05 -7.68 9.69
N LEU A 237 16.57 -7.29 8.52
CA LEU A 237 16.89 -8.20 7.41
C LEU A 237 17.97 -9.23 7.80
N ASP A 238 18.88 -8.88 8.71
CA ASP A 238 19.90 -9.79 9.26
C ASP A 238 19.31 -10.90 10.15
N TYR A 239 18.11 -10.70 10.70
CA TYR A 239 17.42 -11.67 11.57
C TYR A 239 16.51 -12.65 10.83
N LEU A 240 16.27 -12.46 9.52
CA LEU A 240 15.38 -13.32 8.76
C LEU A 240 16.10 -14.63 8.37
N ASN A 241 15.77 -15.71 9.08
CA ASN A 241 16.19 -17.10 8.83
C ASN A 241 15.65 -17.68 7.50
N LEU A 242 15.40 -16.86 6.48
CA LEU A 242 15.17 -17.35 5.12
C LEU A 242 16.55 -17.65 4.52
N LYS A 243 16.88 -18.93 4.32
CA LYS A 243 18.20 -19.36 3.77
C LYS A 243 18.60 -18.65 2.46
N ILE A 244 17.63 -18.09 1.74
CA ILE A 244 17.79 -17.32 0.51
C ILE A 244 18.11 -15.83 0.78
N ALA A 245 17.49 -15.22 1.80
CA ALA A 245 17.79 -13.84 2.20
C ALA A 245 19.22 -13.69 2.75
N ARG A 246 19.77 -14.74 3.38
CA ARG A 246 21.17 -14.77 3.85
C ARG A 246 22.20 -14.50 2.76
N THR A 247 21.96 -14.93 1.52
CA THR A 247 22.91 -14.71 0.41
C THR A 247 22.75 -13.31 -0.19
N VAL A 248 21.54 -12.75 -0.17
CA VAL A 248 21.25 -11.41 -0.71
C VAL A 248 21.65 -10.31 0.29
N CYS A 249 21.41 -10.48 1.59
CA CYS A 249 21.83 -9.54 2.65
C CYS A 249 23.35 -9.47 2.82
N HIS A 250 24.09 -10.56 2.53
CA HIS A 250 25.56 -10.54 2.57
C HIS A 250 26.17 -9.77 1.39
N PHE A 251 25.42 -9.57 0.31
CA PHE A 251 25.71 -8.45 -0.57
C PHE A 251 25.28 -7.19 0.18
N ARG A 252 26.24 -6.58 0.88
CA ARG A 252 26.20 -5.15 1.13
C ARG A 252 25.80 -4.50 -0.21
N MET A 253 24.53 -4.15 -0.38
CA MET A 253 24.21 -2.94 -1.12
C MET A 253 24.94 -1.88 -0.31
N GLN A 254 26.19 -1.62 -0.69
CA GLN A 254 26.85 -0.40 -0.35
C GLN A 254 25.88 0.65 -0.84
N ILE A 255 25.10 1.24 0.06
CA ILE A 255 24.31 2.42 -0.26
C ILE A 255 25.38 3.39 -0.74
N SER A 256 25.43 3.60 -2.06
CA SER A 256 26.37 4.54 -2.64
C SER A 256 26.18 5.86 -1.89
N PRO A 257 27.25 6.55 -1.47
CA PRO A 257 27.15 7.83 -0.75
C PRO A 257 26.44 8.94 -1.56
N MET A 258 25.97 8.63 -2.76
CA MET A 258 25.23 9.48 -3.68
C MET A 258 23.69 9.38 -3.55
N LEU A 259 23.15 8.36 -2.88
CA LEU A 259 21.69 8.17 -2.76
C LEU A 259 21.11 9.00 -1.61
N THR A 260 20.88 10.30 -1.86
CA THR A 260 20.16 11.19 -0.93
C THR A 260 18.64 11.19 -1.17
N ASN A 261 18.18 10.60 -2.29
CA ASN A 261 16.79 10.49 -2.64
C ASN A 261 16.14 9.30 -1.94
N SER A 262 15.37 9.59 -0.90
CA SER A 262 14.65 8.60 -0.10
C SER A 262 13.60 7.81 -0.87
N ILE A 263 12.99 8.38 -1.92
CA ILE A 263 12.05 7.67 -2.79
C ILE A 263 12.80 6.58 -3.56
N ALA A 264 13.98 6.90 -4.09
CA ALA A 264 14.84 5.90 -4.73
C ALA A 264 15.23 4.80 -3.75
N ILE A 265 15.58 5.15 -2.51
CA ILE A 265 15.89 4.16 -1.46
C ILE A 265 14.69 3.23 -1.20
N ALA A 266 13.48 3.78 -1.04
CA ALA A 266 12.26 2.98 -0.82
C ALA A 266 11.99 2.03 -1.99
N LEU A 267 12.17 2.50 -3.22
CA LEU A 267 11.98 1.71 -4.44
C LEU A 267 13.05 0.61 -4.57
N HIS A 268 14.33 0.90 -4.29
CA HIS A 268 15.37 -0.13 -4.28
C HIS A 268 15.18 -1.16 -3.15
N ALA A 269 14.59 -0.78 -2.02
CA ALA A 269 14.19 -1.75 -0.99
C ALA A 269 13.12 -2.71 -1.51
N VAL A 270 12.17 -2.23 -2.34
CA VAL A 270 11.21 -3.09 -3.05
C VAL A 270 11.91 -4.00 -4.05
N GLU A 271 12.92 -3.53 -4.78
CA GLU A 271 13.71 -4.38 -5.69
C GLU A 271 14.42 -5.51 -4.95
N GLY A 272 15.10 -5.19 -3.84
CA GLY A 272 15.78 -6.18 -3.00
C GLY A 272 14.81 -7.22 -2.43
N PHE A 273 13.63 -6.77 -2.01
CA PHE A 273 12.57 -7.68 -1.59
C PHE A 273 12.06 -8.57 -2.73
N ALA A 274 11.77 -8.00 -3.91
CA ALA A 274 11.29 -8.75 -5.06
C ALA A 274 12.32 -9.78 -5.57
N LEU A 275 13.62 -9.46 -5.51
CA LEU A 275 14.71 -10.40 -5.79
C LEU A 275 14.66 -11.60 -4.84
N ALA A 276 14.56 -11.36 -3.53
CA ALA A 276 14.47 -12.45 -2.55
C ALA A 276 13.25 -13.34 -2.80
N MET A 277 12.14 -12.75 -3.23
CA MET A 277 10.91 -13.46 -3.58
C MET A 277 11.01 -14.25 -4.90
N MET A 278 11.81 -13.79 -5.87
CA MET A 278 12.09 -14.55 -7.10
C MET A 278 12.85 -15.86 -6.85
N CYS A 279 13.61 -15.94 -5.77
CA CYS A 279 14.35 -17.14 -5.41
C CYS A 279 13.48 -18.22 -4.74
N GLN A 280 12.20 -17.95 -4.48
CA GLN A 280 11.27 -18.96 -3.95
C GLN A 280 10.92 -20.03 -5.01
N TYR A 281 10.63 -21.25 -4.56
CA TYR A 281 10.27 -22.38 -5.44
C TYR A 281 8.93 -22.16 -6.19
N ARG A 282 8.05 -21.30 -5.68
CA ARG A 282 6.69 -21.12 -6.20
C ARG A 282 6.67 -20.25 -7.45
N THR A 283 6.25 -20.84 -8.57
CA THR A 283 6.14 -20.14 -9.87
C THR A 283 5.25 -18.90 -9.82
N GLN A 284 4.16 -18.91 -9.05
CA GLN A 284 3.27 -17.76 -8.95
C GLN A 284 3.93 -16.55 -8.28
N SER A 285 4.59 -16.76 -7.14
CA SER A 285 5.32 -15.71 -6.41
C SER A 285 6.45 -15.13 -7.26
N ARG A 286 7.16 -15.97 -8.02
CA ARG A 286 8.18 -15.53 -9.00
C ARG A 286 7.61 -14.62 -10.09
N LYS A 287 6.50 -15.00 -10.71
CA LYS A 287 5.84 -14.19 -11.76
C LYS A 287 5.43 -12.81 -11.24
N ILE A 288 4.85 -12.74 -10.03
CA ILE A 288 4.46 -11.47 -9.43
C ILE A 288 5.71 -10.63 -9.10
N SER A 289 6.78 -11.24 -8.59
CA SER A 289 8.02 -10.55 -8.26
C SER A 289 8.69 -9.92 -9.48
N ILE A 290 8.68 -10.61 -10.63
CA ILE A 290 9.16 -10.04 -11.90
C ILE A 290 8.32 -8.83 -12.31
N ASN A 291 6.99 -8.88 -12.15
CA ASN A 291 6.13 -7.74 -12.43
C ASN A 291 6.41 -6.57 -11.48
N ILE A 292 6.68 -6.84 -10.20
CA ILE A 292 7.10 -5.82 -9.22
C ILE A 292 8.41 -5.16 -9.69
N LEU A 293 9.42 -5.93 -10.08
CA LEU A 293 10.69 -5.37 -10.60
C LEU A 293 10.49 -4.51 -11.85
N LYS A 294 9.65 -4.98 -12.79
CA LYS A 294 9.27 -4.18 -13.96
C LYS A 294 8.61 -2.88 -13.54
N GLU A 295 7.69 -2.92 -12.57
CA GLU A 295 6.96 -1.75 -12.09
C GLU A 295 7.89 -0.74 -11.40
N VAL A 296 8.80 -1.21 -10.54
CA VAL A 296 9.79 -0.37 -9.86
C VAL A 296 10.73 0.31 -10.86
N ARG A 297 11.19 -0.38 -11.90
CA ARG A 297 11.99 0.25 -12.98
C ARG A 297 11.27 1.46 -13.57
N HIS A 298 9.99 1.33 -13.93
CA HIS A 298 9.23 2.45 -14.48
C HIS A 298 9.07 3.59 -13.46
N LEU A 299 8.85 3.27 -12.19
CA LEU A 299 8.74 4.26 -11.11
C LEU A 299 10.05 5.02 -10.87
N LEU A 300 11.19 4.34 -10.85
CA LEU A 300 12.52 4.95 -10.71
C LEU A 300 12.78 5.95 -11.85
N THR A 301 12.53 5.55 -13.09
CA THR A 301 12.65 6.45 -14.25
C THR A 301 11.71 7.65 -14.15
N LEU A 302 10.51 7.47 -13.58
CA LEU A 302 9.48 8.51 -13.51
C LEU A 302 9.72 9.53 -12.38
N VAL A 303 10.10 9.06 -11.18
CA VAL A 303 10.11 9.85 -9.93
C VAL A 303 11.53 10.20 -9.47
N ALA A 304 12.55 9.46 -9.90
CA ALA A 304 13.93 9.62 -9.42
C ALA A 304 14.97 9.83 -10.53
N SER A 305 14.57 10.37 -11.69
CA SER A 305 15.30 10.32 -12.98
C SER A 305 16.78 10.75 -13.01
N GLN A 306 17.33 11.34 -11.94
CA GLN A 306 18.73 11.81 -11.86
C GLN A 306 19.48 11.33 -10.60
N GLN A 307 18.84 10.57 -9.70
CA GLN A 307 19.40 10.19 -8.39
C GLN A 307 18.98 8.78 -7.98
N HIS A 308 19.15 7.80 -8.87
CA HIS A 308 18.94 6.40 -8.54
C HIS A 308 20.08 5.53 -9.11
N ASP A 309 20.35 4.41 -8.46
CA ASP A 309 21.26 3.40 -8.99
C ASP A 309 20.58 2.66 -10.16
N THR A 310 21.34 1.89 -10.94
CA THR A 310 20.79 1.09 -12.03
C THR A 310 19.75 0.11 -11.48
N PRO A 311 18.50 0.10 -12.01
CA PRO A 311 17.47 -0.85 -11.60
C PRO A 311 17.96 -2.29 -11.73
N VAL A 312 17.70 -3.10 -10.71
CA VAL A 312 18.19 -4.48 -10.62
C VAL A 312 17.78 -5.32 -11.83
N ILE A 313 16.57 -5.11 -12.34
CA ILE A 313 16.08 -5.87 -13.50
C ILE A 313 16.93 -5.68 -14.75
N GLU A 314 17.54 -4.50 -14.95
CA GLU A 314 18.43 -4.24 -16.09
C GLU A 314 19.76 -4.99 -15.94
N VAL A 315 20.26 -5.09 -14.70
CA VAL A 315 21.43 -5.90 -14.38
C VAL A 315 21.13 -7.39 -14.61
N LEU A 316 19.95 -7.86 -14.23
CA LEU A 316 19.51 -9.23 -14.52
C LEU A 316 19.40 -9.49 -16.02
N ASP A 317 18.74 -8.60 -16.77
CA ASP A 317 18.53 -8.74 -18.22
C ASP A 317 19.89 -8.78 -18.95
N SER A 318 20.85 -7.93 -18.56
CA SER A 318 22.21 -7.91 -19.15
C SER A 318 23.06 -9.12 -18.78
N ALA A 319 22.95 -9.62 -17.54
CA ALA A 319 23.69 -10.80 -17.08
C ALA A 319 23.11 -12.12 -17.62
N THR A 320 21.82 -12.15 -17.96
CA THR A 320 21.10 -13.38 -18.33
C THR A 320 21.73 -14.10 -19.52
N SER A 321 22.08 -13.40 -20.59
CA SER A 321 22.71 -14.03 -21.77
C SER A 321 24.07 -14.67 -21.44
N TYR A 322 24.88 -14.02 -20.60
CA TYR A 322 26.17 -14.57 -20.16
C TYR A 322 25.97 -15.85 -19.33
N VAL A 323 25.04 -15.83 -18.38
CA VAL A 323 24.75 -16.99 -17.52
C VAL A 323 24.20 -18.15 -18.34
N ILE A 324 23.22 -17.89 -19.23
CA ILE A 324 22.67 -18.93 -20.10
C ILE A 324 23.79 -19.55 -20.94
N ASN A 325 24.58 -18.75 -21.66
CA ASN A 325 25.65 -19.29 -22.51
C ASN A 325 26.68 -20.13 -21.73
N LYS A 326 27.00 -19.76 -20.49
CA LYS A 326 27.97 -20.48 -19.66
C LYS A 326 27.44 -21.78 -19.08
N TYR A 327 26.15 -21.84 -18.74
CA TYR A 327 25.58 -22.97 -17.99
C TYR A 327 24.63 -23.84 -18.82
N ILE A 328 24.19 -23.40 -20.00
CA ILE A 328 23.26 -24.15 -20.86
C ILE A 328 23.81 -25.54 -21.19
N GLU A 329 25.13 -25.66 -21.37
CA GLU A 329 25.81 -26.94 -21.66
C GLU A 329 25.64 -27.96 -20.52
N HIS A 330 25.53 -27.50 -19.28
CA HIS A 330 25.31 -28.33 -18.09
C HIS A 330 23.83 -28.63 -17.81
N VAL A 331 22.90 -27.98 -18.52
CA VAL A 331 21.45 -28.22 -18.38
C VAL A 331 21.03 -29.35 -19.31
N PRO A 332 20.28 -30.37 -18.84
CA PRO A 332 19.77 -31.45 -19.67
C PRO A 332 18.88 -30.93 -20.82
N LEU A 333 18.99 -31.53 -22.01
CA LEU A 333 18.27 -31.09 -23.22
C LEU A 333 16.75 -30.95 -23.04
N TYR A 334 16.12 -31.80 -22.21
CA TYR A 334 14.68 -31.74 -21.94
C TYR A 334 14.26 -30.53 -21.09
N GLU A 335 15.16 -29.96 -20.29
CA GLU A 335 14.90 -28.75 -19.50
C GLU A 335 15.13 -27.48 -20.33
N ARG A 336 16.00 -27.54 -21.35
CA ARG A 336 16.33 -26.41 -22.25
C ARG A 336 15.10 -25.86 -22.98
N VAL A 337 14.09 -26.69 -23.22
CA VAL A 337 12.84 -26.30 -23.90
C VAL A 337 12.06 -25.23 -23.11
N ASN A 338 12.20 -25.20 -21.78
CA ASN A 338 11.52 -24.25 -20.90
C ASN A 338 12.26 -22.89 -20.75
N PHE A 339 13.46 -22.75 -21.32
CA PHE A 339 14.26 -21.52 -21.23
C PHE A 339 14.08 -20.58 -22.43
N SER A 340 13.08 -20.82 -23.28
CA SER A 340 12.71 -19.88 -24.34
C SER A 340 12.00 -18.68 -23.69
N PHE A 341 12.76 -17.63 -23.42
CA PHE A 341 12.26 -16.34 -22.90
C PHE A 341 11.45 -15.58 -23.95
#